data_AF-V5GHZ5-F1
#
_entry.id   AF-V5GHZ5-F1
#
_cell.length_a   1.000
_cell.length_b   1.000
_cell.length_c   1.000
_cell.angle_alpha   90.00
_cell.angle_beta   90.00
_cell.angle_gamma   90.00
#
_symmetry.space_group_name_H-M   'P 1'
#
loop_
_entity.id
_entity.type
_entity.pdbx_description
1 polymer ?
#
loop_
_entity_poly.entity_id
_entity_poly.type
_entity_poly.pdbx_seq_one_letter_code
_entity_poly.pdbx_strand_id
1 'polypeptide(L)'
;IEFALSHIKNISTNELEKFCGVGIVVSPEEIEKVVEKLIAENKVDLLEKRYRFNTGPLMQKVRAELPWADGKAIKSEIDIQVFDLLGPKTEEDLAPVTKTDKKTTKTAKSDNKVKGDIKKTEQSGDVPTQGLTILEVMKKVNFHAPGENYKTDGYVVTEHTRKLLQEHLRATGGKVRTRFPPEPNGILHIGHAKAININFGYAAANGGICFLRYDDTNPEK
;
A
#
# COMPACT_ATOMS: atom_id res chain seq x y z
N ILE A 1 17.94 15.81 17.15
CA ILE A 1 18.06 17.23 17.57
C ILE A 1 17.77 17.38 19.06
N GLU A 2 16.62 16.90 19.55
CA GLU A 2 16.26 16.98 20.98
C GLU A 2 17.31 16.38 21.92
N PHE A 3 17.90 15.23 21.57
CA PHE A 3 18.98 14.63 22.36
C PHE A 3 20.20 15.55 22.53
N ALA A 4 20.60 16.23 21.45
CA ALA A 4 21.75 17.14 21.48
C ALA A 4 21.48 18.41 22.29
N LEU A 5 20.21 18.85 22.36
CA LEU A 5 19.79 19.99 23.18
C LEU A 5 19.79 19.65 24.67
N SER A 6 19.50 18.40 25.04
CA SER A 6 19.51 17.94 26.44
C SER A 6 20.89 17.50 26.95
N HIS A 7 21.80 17.06 26.07
CA HIS A 7 23.12 16.51 26.44
C HIS A 7 24.27 17.31 25.81
N ILE A 8 24.63 18.44 26.44
CA ILE A 8 25.57 19.43 25.88
C ILE A 8 27.05 19.05 26.08
N LYS A 9 27.41 18.26 27.11
CA LYS A 9 28.82 18.07 27.54
C LYS A 9 29.36 16.65 27.47
N ASN A 10 28.53 15.62 27.67
CA ASN A 10 28.93 14.22 27.61
C ASN A 10 27.91 13.44 26.78
N ILE A 11 28.25 13.16 25.52
CA ILE A 11 27.40 12.37 24.61
C ILE A 11 27.96 10.95 24.57
N SER A 12 27.22 10.00 25.13
CA SER A 12 27.48 8.58 24.92
C SER A 12 26.87 8.16 23.58
N THR A 13 27.65 7.49 22.73
CA THR A 13 27.19 7.03 21.41
C THR A 13 26.03 6.04 21.54
N ASN A 14 26.11 5.11 22.49
CA ASN A 14 25.06 4.12 22.73
C ASN A 14 23.73 4.76 23.18
N GLU A 15 23.80 5.81 24.01
CA GLU A 15 22.59 6.52 24.46
C GLU A 15 21.96 7.33 23.33
N LEU A 16 22.80 7.98 22.51
CA LEU A 16 22.35 8.71 21.32
C LEU A 16 21.66 7.76 20.33
N GLU A 17 22.27 6.61 20.03
CA GLU A 17 21.74 5.62 19.10
C GLU A 17 20.39 5.09 19.59
N LYS A 18 20.31 4.71 20.86
CA LYS A 18 19.06 4.24 21.46
C LYS A 18 17.98 5.32 21.48
N PHE A 19 18.33 6.57 21.80
CA PHE A 19 17.37 7.68 21.82
C PHE A 19 16.85 8.03 20.42
N CYS A 20 17.71 7.95 19.40
CA CYS A 20 17.34 8.26 18.02
C CYS A 20 16.74 7.07 17.26
N GLY A 21 16.57 5.92 17.93
CA GLY A 21 16.06 4.71 17.30
C GLY A 21 16.99 4.14 16.21
N VAL A 22 18.29 4.36 16.32
CA VAL A 22 19.27 3.81 15.38
C VAL A 22 19.25 2.29 15.48
N GLY A 23 19.06 1.64 14.33
CA GLY A 23 18.90 0.18 14.26
C GLY A 23 17.47 -0.33 14.45
N ILE A 24 16.51 0.55 14.76
CA ILE A 24 15.09 0.18 14.76
C ILE A 24 14.59 0.17 13.32
N VAL A 25 14.07 -0.97 12.89
CA VAL A 25 13.43 -1.13 11.58
C VAL A 25 11.95 -1.41 11.85
N VAL A 26 11.08 -0.51 11.42
CA VAL A 26 9.64 -0.72 11.47
C VAL A 26 9.21 -1.43 10.18
N SER A 27 8.57 -2.58 10.32
CA SER A 27 8.15 -3.38 9.16
C SER A 27 6.81 -2.87 8.58
N PRO A 28 6.53 -3.08 7.29
CA PRO A 28 5.23 -2.76 6.71
C PRO A 28 4.06 -3.43 7.43
N GLU A 29 4.25 -4.68 7.89
CA GLU A 29 3.24 -5.45 8.59
C GLU A 29 2.93 -4.89 9.99
N GLU A 30 3.92 -4.29 10.66
CA GLU A 30 3.70 -3.58 11.92
C GLU A 30 2.84 -2.33 11.70
N ILE A 31 3.11 -1.58 10.64
CA ILE A 31 2.30 -0.41 10.26
C ILE A 31 0.87 -0.85 9.93
N GLU A 32 0.71 -1.91 9.12
CA GLU A 32 -0.59 -2.47 8.73
C GLU A 32 -1.44 -2.82 9.95
N LYS A 33 -0.88 -3.56 10.92
CA LYS A 33 -1.58 -3.97 12.14
C LYS A 33 -2.02 -2.79 13.01
N VAL A 34 -1.15 -1.80 13.18
CA VAL A 34 -1.49 -0.61 13.98
C VAL A 34 -2.56 0.21 13.29
N VAL A 35 -2.47 0.37 11.96
CA VAL A 35 -3.49 1.08 11.17
C VAL A 35 -4.83 0.33 11.22
N GLU A 36 -4.83 -1.00 11.07
CA GLU A 36 -6.03 -1.84 11.11
C GLU A 36 -6.75 -1.71 12.44
N LYS A 37 -6.01 -1.82 13.56
CA LYS A 37 -6.53 -1.61 14.91
C LYS A 37 -7.22 -0.25 15.03
N LEU A 38 -6.56 0.82 14.59
CA LEU A 38 -7.10 2.18 14.70
C LEU A 38 -8.30 2.41 13.77
N ILE A 39 -8.32 1.79 12.59
CA ILE A 39 -9.49 1.84 11.69
C ILE A 39 -10.67 1.08 12.29
N ALA A 40 -10.43 -0.08 12.91
CA ALA A 40 -11.47 -0.85 13.59
C ALA A 40 -12.10 -0.06 14.75
N GLU A 41 -11.29 0.66 15.55
CA GLU A 41 -11.76 1.55 16.62
C GLU A 41 -12.63 2.71 16.10
N ASN A 42 -12.38 3.20 14.88
CA ASN A 42 -13.08 4.35 14.29
C ASN A 42 -14.05 3.93 13.16
N LYS A 43 -14.40 2.63 13.06
CA LYS A 43 -15.13 2.06 11.94
C LYS A 43 -16.51 2.69 11.73
N VAL A 44 -17.23 2.98 12.83
CA VAL A 44 -18.58 3.57 12.78
C VAL A 44 -18.52 4.97 12.15
N ASP A 45 -17.65 5.83 12.67
CA ASP A 45 -17.43 7.18 12.15
C ASP A 45 -16.92 7.20 10.70
N LEU A 46 -16.05 6.25 10.34
CA LEU A 46 -15.54 6.11 8.98
C LEU A 46 -16.64 5.73 7.99
N LEU A 47 -17.56 4.83 8.37
CA LEU A 47 -18.69 4.46 7.51
C LEU A 47 -19.71 5.60 7.36
N GLU A 48 -19.97 6.36 8.42
CA GLU A 48 -20.91 7.48 8.40
C GLU A 48 -20.37 8.69 7.61
N LYS A 49 -19.14 9.11 7.91
CA LYS A 49 -18.52 10.30 7.30
C LYS A 49 -17.80 10.00 5.99
N ARG A 50 -17.60 8.72 5.66
CA ARG A 50 -16.87 8.24 4.47
C ARG A 50 -15.54 9.00 4.29
N TYR A 51 -15.31 9.55 3.11
CA TYR A 51 -14.09 10.29 2.77
C TYR A 51 -14.01 11.70 3.38
N ARG A 52 -15.05 12.16 4.08
CA ARG A 52 -15.02 13.41 4.87
C ARG A 52 -14.41 13.21 6.25
N PHE A 53 -14.18 11.96 6.66
CA PHE A 53 -13.51 11.66 7.91
C PHE A 53 -12.09 12.23 7.92
N ASN A 54 -11.73 12.92 9.02
CA ASN A 54 -10.39 13.48 9.16
C ASN A 54 -9.41 12.37 9.53
N THR A 55 -8.53 11.98 8.60
CA THR A 55 -7.51 10.94 8.84
C THR A 55 -6.26 11.47 9.57
N GLY A 56 -6.16 12.78 9.82
CA GLY A 56 -5.04 13.39 10.55
C GLY A 56 -4.84 12.84 11.97
N PRO A 57 -5.90 12.74 12.80
CA PRO A 57 -5.83 12.12 14.12
C PRO A 57 -5.39 10.65 14.08
N LEU A 58 -5.79 9.87 13.07
CA LEU A 58 -5.33 8.49 12.90
C LEU A 58 -3.81 8.45 12.66
N MET A 59 -3.30 9.30 11.76
CA MET A 59 -1.86 9.42 11.52
C MET A 59 -1.07 9.78 12.78
N GLN A 60 -1.61 10.68 13.62
CA GLN A 60 -0.97 11.07 14.87
C GLN A 60 -0.92 9.91 15.87
N LYS A 61 -2.00 9.13 15.98
CA LYS A 61 -2.03 7.93 16.82
C LYS A 61 -1.03 6.86 16.34
N VAL A 62 -0.96 6.60 15.04
CA VAL A 62 0.04 5.66 14.47
C VAL A 62 1.45 6.14 14.78
N ARG A 63 1.75 7.44 14.61
CA ARG A 63 3.07 8.00 14.95
C ARG A 63 3.40 7.97 16.44
N ALA A 64 2.39 7.98 17.31
CA ALA A 64 2.59 7.84 18.75
C ALA A 64 2.95 6.40 19.12
N GLU A 65 2.35 5.39 18.47
CA GLU A 65 2.69 3.97 18.68
C GLU A 65 4.01 3.58 17.96
N LEU A 66 4.24 4.11 16.75
CA LEU A 66 5.40 3.84 15.89
C LEU A 66 6.16 5.14 15.57
N PRO A 67 6.96 5.67 16.50
CA PRO A 67 7.63 6.98 16.35
C PRO A 67 8.69 6.99 15.24
N TRP A 68 9.26 5.83 14.91
CA TRP A 68 10.34 5.67 13.93
C TRP A 68 9.85 5.23 12.54
N ALA A 69 8.54 5.06 12.36
CA ALA A 69 7.97 4.65 11.09
C ALA A 69 7.97 5.80 10.05
N ASP A 70 8.15 5.46 8.78
CA ASP A 70 8.06 6.44 7.69
C ASP A 70 6.62 6.98 7.58
N GLY A 71 6.51 8.31 7.68
CA GLY A 71 5.24 9.02 7.58
C GLY A 71 4.54 8.82 6.22
N LYS A 72 5.30 8.62 5.14
CA LYS A 72 4.70 8.33 3.82
C LYS A 72 4.13 6.92 3.77
N ALA A 73 4.84 5.93 4.33
CA ALA A 73 4.35 4.57 4.46
C ALA A 73 3.06 4.51 5.31
N ILE A 74 3.02 5.19 6.45
CA ILE A 74 1.79 5.29 7.29
C ILE A 74 0.62 5.87 6.49
N LYS A 75 0.85 6.99 5.78
CA LYS A 75 -0.22 7.64 5.00
C LYS A 75 -0.74 6.74 3.88
N SER A 76 0.18 6.08 3.18
CA SER A 76 -0.13 5.10 2.15
C SER A 76 -1.02 3.99 2.71
N GLU A 77 -0.64 3.42 3.86
CA GLU A 77 -1.37 2.31 4.47
C GLU A 77 -2.78 2.71 4.94
N ILE A 78 -2.91 3.88 5.55
CA ILE A 78 -4.23 4.43 5.92
C ILE A 78 -5.10 4.61 4.69
N ASP A 79 -4.57 5.18 3.61
CA ASP A 79 -5.35 5.36 2.38
C ASP A 79 -5.76 4.02 1.76
N ILE A 80 -4.87 3.03 1.84
CA ILE A 80 -5.11 1.66 1.37
C ILE A 80 -6.30 1.06 2.11
N GLN A 81 -6.25 0.99 3.44
CA GLN A 81 -7.29 0.34 4.24
C GLN A 81 -8.60 1.11 4.27
N VAL A 82 -8.55 2.45 4.27
CA VAL A 82 -9.76 3.28 4.16
C VAL A 82 -10.43 3.07 2.80
N PHE A 83 -9.65 2.97 1.71
CA PHE A 83 -10.19 2.65 0.39
C PHE A 83 -10.83 1.26 0.35
N ASP A 84 -10.18 0.26 0.95
CA ASP A 84 -10.69 -1.11 0.98
C ASP A 84 -11.97 -1.21 1.83
N LEU A 85 -12.13 -0.38 2.87
CA LEU A 85 -13.34 -0.28 3.68
C LEU A 85 -14.49 0.48 2.99
N LEU A 86 -14.20 1.62 2.36
CA LEU A 86 -15.24 2.54 1.85
C LEU A 86 -15.55 2.38 0.36
N GLY A 87 -14.67 1.72 -0.39
CA GLY A 87 -14.75 1.60 -1.84
C GLY A 87 -14.44 2.92 -2.56
N PRO A 88 -14.73 3.04 -3.88
CA PRO A 88 -14.43 4.23 -4.66
C PRO A 88 -15.14 5.47 -4.11
N LYS A 89 -14.52 6.64 -4.30
CA LYS A 89 -15.12 7.94 -3.98
C LYS A 89 -16.34 8.18 -4.89
N THR A 90 -17.48 8.48 -4.28
CA THR A 90 -18.71 8.82 -5.01
C THR A 90 -18.85 10.34 -5.17
N GLU A 91 -19.80 10.79 -6.00
CA GLU A 91 -20.08 12.23 -6.15
C GLU A 91 -20.56 12.86 -4.85
N GLU A 92 -21.24 12.07 -4.00
CA GLU A 92 -21.67 12.47 -2.66
C GLU A 92 -20.48 12.76 -1.74
N ASP A 93 -19.34 12.08 -1.92
CA ASP A 93 -18.10 12.35 -1.16
C ASP A 93 -17.43 13.67 -1.60
N LEU A 94 -17.70 14.13 -2.83
CA LEU A 94 -17.14 15.36 -3.41
C LEU A 94 -18.01 16.60 -3.15
N ALA A 95 -19.27 16.41 -2.73
CA ALA A 95 -20.19 17.51 -2.44
C ALA A 95 -19.74 18.29 -1.18
N PRO A 96 -19.64 19.63 -1.24
CA PRO A 96 -19.30 20.45 -0.09
C PRO A 96 -20.40 20.38 0.98
N VAL A 97 -19.99 20.18 2.24
CA VAL A 97 -20.89 20.11 3.40
C VAL A 97 -21.66 21.43 3.55
N THR A 98 -22.97 21.36 3.77
CA THR A 98 -23.79 22.50 4.17
C THR A 98 -23.23 23.12 5.46
N LYS A 99 -22.97 24.42 5.41
CA LYS A 99 -22.16 25.16 6.38
C LYS A 99 -22.79 25.23 7.79
N THR A 100 -22.20 24.51 8.73
CA THR A 100 -21.95 24.86 10.14
C THR A 100 -20.77 23.96 10.53
N ASP A 101 -19.52 24.37 10.69
CA ASP A 101 -18.95 25.59 11.27
C ASP A 101 -17.63 25.98 10.57
N LYS A 102 -17.40 27.30 10.51
CA LYS A 102 -16.21 27.94 9.97
C LYS A 102 -15.25 28.33 11.09
N LYS A 103 -13.97 28.04 10.89
CA LYS A 103 -12.72 28.81 11.21
C LYS A 103 -11.62 27.76 11.39
N THR A 104 -10.42 27.80 10.84
CA THR A 104 -9.48 28.76 10.22
C THR A 104 -8.31 27.84 9.81
N THR A 105 -7.46 28.02 8.80
CA THR A 105 -6.88 29.18 8.16
C THR A 105 -6.18 28.66 6.91
N LYS A 106 -6.30 29.37 5.79
CA LYS A 106 -5.53 29.13 4.56
C LYS A 106 -4.08 29.57 4.75
N THR A 107 -3.14 28.81 4.21
CA THR A 107 -1.91 29.36 3.61
C THR A 107 -1.56 28.53 2.38
N ALA A 108 -1.09 29.25 1.36
CA ALA A 108 -0.99 28.80 -0.02
C ALA A 108 0.46 28.45 -0.40
N LYS A 109 0.58 27.51 -1.35
CA LYS A 109 1.64 27.31 -2.37
C LYS A 109 3.10 27.15 -1.89
N SER A 110 3.73 26.04 -2.29
CA SER A 110 4.56 26.05 -3.50
C SER A 110 4.93 24.62 -3.93
N ASP A 111 4.66 24.33 -5.19
CA ASP A 111 5.27 23.23 -5.92
C ASP A 111 6.77 23.50 -6.03
N ASN A 112 7.60 22.54 -5.65
CA ASN A 112 8.94 22.44 -6.20
C ASN A 112 9.30 20.99 -6.50
N LYS A 113 9.32 20.72 -7.80
CA LYS A 113 9.74 19.49 -8.45
C LYS A 113 11.27 19.45 -8.38
N VAL A 114 11.86 18.46 -7.70
CA VAL A 114 13.28 18.15 -7.86
C VAL A 114 13.42 16.66 -8.15
N LYS A 115 13.90 16.37 -9.36
CA LYS A 115 14.47 15.09 -9.79
C LYS A 115 15.75 14.83 -9.00
N GLY A 116 15.89 13.62 -8.48
CA GLY A 116 17.15 13.14 -7.91
C GLY A 116 17.45 11.75 -8.46
N ASP A 117 18.30 11.70 -9.48
CA ASP A 117 19.03 10.51 -9.90
C ASP A 117 19.89 10.01 -8.73
N ILE A 118 19.84 8.70 -8.45
CA ILE A 118 20.86 8.03 -7.63
C ILE A 118 21.46 6.90 -8.46
N LYS A 119 22.59 7.23 -9.10
CA LYS A 119 23.66 6.27 -9.41
C LYS A 119 24.42 5.94 -8.14
N LYS A 120 24.73 4.66 -7.94
CA LYS A 120 25.91 4.06 -7.26
C LYS A 120 25.57 2.59 -6.96
N THR A 121 26.43 1.59 -7.07
CA THR A 121 27.74 1.37 -7.69
C THR A 121 27.92 -0.15 -7.63
N GLU A 122 28.49 -0.75 -8.66
CA GLU A 122 28.91 -2.15 -8.67
C GLU A 122 29.99 -2.41 -7.61
N GLN A 123 29.91 -3.56 -6.93
CA GLN A 123 31.09 -4.33 -6.55
C GLN A 123 30.81 -5.82 -6.77
N SER A 124 31.70 -6.39 -7.57
CA SER A 124 31.86 -7.78 -7.97
C SER A 124 32.33 -8.68 -6.83
N GLY A 125 31.76 -9.88 -6.76
CA GLY A 125 32.26 -11.01 -5.98
C GLY A 125 31.55 -12.29 -6.42
N ASP A 126 32.27 -13.13 -7.16
CA ASP A 126 31.78 -14.29 -7.90
C ASP A 126 31.62 -15.53 -6.98
N VAL A 127 30.38 -16.00 -6.75
CA VAL A 127 30.04 -17.39 -6.34
C VAL A 127 28.63 -17.72 -6.87
N PRO A 128 28.42 -18.73 -7.74
CA PRO A 128 27.17 -18.91 -8.47
C PRO A 128 26.23 -19.94 -7.81
N THR A 129 25.39 -19.53 -6.85
CA THR A 129 24.05 -20.12 -6.60
C THR A 129 23.33 -19.37 -5.45
N GLN A 130 22.81 -18.17 -5.72
CA GLN A 130 21.75 -17.61 -4.87
C GLN A 130 20.48 -17.57 -5.71
N GLY A 131 19.59 -18.53 -5.46
CA GLY A 131 18.25 -18.50 -6.05
C GLY A 131 17.56 -17.21 -5.61
N LEU A 132 17.13 -16.40 -6.58
CA LEU A 132 16.30 -15.24 -6.30
C LEU A 132 15.05 -15.70 -5.56
N THR A 133 14.67 -14.98 -4.51
CA THR A 133 13.39 -15.21 -3.83
C THR A 133 12.25 -14.99 -4.82
N ILE A 134 11.11 -15.65 -4.59
CA ILE A 134 9.95 -15.50 -5.47
C ILE A 134 9.52 -14.03 -5.60
N LEU A 135 9.65 -13.24 -4.53
CA LEU A 135 9.35 -11.81 -4.54
C LEU A 135 10.27 -11.02 -5.48
N GLU A 136 11.56 -11.33 -5.48
CA GLU A 136 12.54 -10.69 -6.39
C GLU A 136 12.31 -11.09 -7.85
N VAL A 137 11.94 -12.34 -8.09
CA VAL A 137 11.55 -12.81 -9.42
C VAL A 137 10.30 -12.06 -9.89
N MET A 138 9.26 -11.97 -9.04
CA MET A 138 7.99 -11.31 -9.38
C MET A 138 8.13 -9.82 -9.65
N LYS A 139 9.07 -9.12 -8.99
CA LYS A 139 9.38 -7.70 -9.29
C LYS A 139 10.06 -7.50 -10.65
N LYS A 140 10.74 -8.53 -11.18
CA LYS A 140 11.48 -8.45 -12.45
C LYS A 140 10.66 -8.90 -13.65
N VAL A 141 9.45 -9.40 -13.45
CA VAL A 141 8.59 -9.85 -14.57
C VAL A 141 8.05 -8.62 -15.32
N ASN A 142 8.17 -8.65 -16.64
CA ASN A 142 7.73 -7.57 -17.51
C ASN A 142 6.22 -7.62 -17.74
N PHE A 143 5.45 -7.24 -16.71
CA PHE A 143 4.01 -7.06 -16.81
C PHE A 143 3.63 -5.57 -16.88
N HIS A 144 2.46 -5.29 -17.47
CA HIS A 144 1.91 -3.94 -17.55
C HIS A 144 1.54 -3.40 -16.15
N ALA A 145 1.61 -2.09 -15.98
CA ALA A 145 1.12 -1.45 -14.76
C ALA A 145 -0.42 -1.45 -14.72
N PRO A 146 -1.06 -1.40 -13.53
CA PRO A 146 -2.51 -1.29 -13.40
C PRO A 146 -3.08 -0.12 -14.22
N GLY A 147 -4.07 -0.42 -15.08
CA GLY A 147 -4.68 0.56 -16.00
C GLY A 147 -3.97 0.71 -17.36
N GLU A 148 -2.86 0.00 -17.59
CA GLU A 148 -2.12 0.00 -18.85
C GLU A 148 -2.32 -1.26 -19.69
N ASN A 149 -3.48 -1.93 -19.52
CA ASN A 149 -3.79 -3.20 -20.17
C ASN A 149 -3.69 -3.11 -21.71
N TYR A 150 -3.99 -1.96 -22.30
CA TYR A 150 -3.90 -1.72 -23.74
C TYR A 150 -2.49 -1.84 -24.34
N LYS A 151 -1.43 -1.93 -23.52
CA LYS A 151 -0.06 -2.14 -23.97
C LYS A 151 0.30 -3.62 -24.15
N THR A 152 -0.51 -4.53 -23.64
CA THR A 152 -0.23 -5.97 -23.74
C THR A 152 -0.56 -6.50 -25.12
N ASP A 153 0.21 -7.48 -25.58
CA ASP A 153 -0.05 -8.17 -26.83
C ASP A 153 -1.45 -8.82 -26.83
N GLY A 154 -2.15 -8.73 -27.95
CA GLY A 154 -3.53 -9.21 -28.10
C GLY A 154 -4.64 -8.39 -27.43
N TYR A 155 -4.34 -7.25 -26.79
CA TYR A 155 -5.38 -6.43 -26.18
C TYR A 155 -6.23 -5.69 -27.24
N VAL A 156 -7.55 -5.88 -27.20
CA VAL A 156 -8.48 -5.23 -28.12
C VAL A 156 -8.90 -3.86 -27.57
N VAL A 157 -8.51 -2.80 -28.26
CA VAL A 157 -8.93 -1.43 -27.94
C VAL A 157 -10.24 -1.12 -28.66
N THR A 158 -11.28 -0.88 -27.88
CA THR A 158 -12.60 -0.47 -28.34
C THR A 158 -12.85 1.01 -28.02
N GLU A 159 -13.95 1.57 -28.51
CA GLU A 159 -14.37 2.94 -28.21
C GLU A 159 -14.55 3.20 -26.70
N HIS A 160 -14.89 2.17 -25.93
CA HIS A 160 -15.14 2.28 -24.49
C HIS A 160 -13.91 1.97 -23.62
N THR A 161 -12.80 1.48 -24.19
CA THR A 161 -11.62 1.05 -23.43
C THR A 161 -11.12 2.13 -22.47
N ARG A 162 -11.04 3.39 -22.92
CA ARG A 162 -10.55 4.49 -22.06
C ARG A 162 -11.47 4.74 -20.87
N LYS A 163 -12.80 4.69 -21.08
CA LYS A 163 -13.80 4.86 -20.03
C LYS A 163 -13.70 3.72 -19.01
N LEU A 164 -13.66 2.47 -19.48
CA LEU A 164 -13.58 1.28 -18.63
C LEU A 164 -12.29 1.25 -17.81
N LEU A 165 -11.14 1.66 -18.37
CA LEU A 165 -9.89 1.75 -17.63
C LEU A 165 -9.91 2.83 -16.54
N GLN A 166 -10.57 3.96 -16.79
CA GLN A 166 -10.76 5.00 -15.76
C GLN A 166 -11.66 4.51 -14.63
N GLU A 167 -12.77 3.84 -14.94
CA GLU A 167 -13.65 3.22 -13.94
C GLU A 167 -12.92 2.14 -13.14
N HIS A 168 -12.12 1.31 -13.82
CA HIS A 168 -11.25 0.34 -13.18
C HIS A 168 -10.29 1.00 -12.19
N LEU A 169 -9.54 2.03 -12.61
CA LEU A 169 -8.59 2.73 -11.73
C LEU A 169 -9.28 3.38 -10.53
N ARG A 170 -10.51 3.90 -10.69
CA ARG A 170 -11.31 4.41 -9.58
C ARG A 170 -11.68 3.29 -8.59
N ALA A 171 -12.05 2.12 -9.10
CA ALA A 171 -12.46 0.97 -8.28
C ALA A 171 -11.30 0.18 -7.66
N THR A 172 -10.09 0.28 -8.21
CA THR A 172 -8.89 -0.43 -7.71
C THR A 172 -7.90 0.47 -6.99
N GLY A 173 -8.01 1.79 -7.14
CA GLY A 173 -6.99 2.72 -6.67
C GLY A 173 -5.65 2.59 -7.39
N GLY A 174 -5.62 1.91 -8.55
CA GLY A 174 -4.38 1.63 -9.29
C GLY A 174 -3.51 0.54 -8.66
N LYS A 175 -4.06 -0.27 -7.75
CA LYS A 175 -3.33 -1.40 -7.13
C LYS A 175 -3.39 -2.66 -8.00
N VAL A 176 -2.36 -3.50 -7.89
CA VAL A 176 -2.36 -4.85 -8.48
C VAL A 176 -3.44 -5.71 -7.80
N ARG A 177 -4.22 -6.44 -8.59
CA ARG A 177 -5.24 -7.39 -8.11
C ARG A 177 -5.09 -8.72 -8.86
N THR A 178 -4.71 -9.77 -8.15
CA THR A 178 -4.63 -11.14 -8.67
C THR A 178 -5.70 -12.04 -8.06
N ARG A 179 -5.84 -13.27 -8.57
CA ARG A 179 -6.73 -14.27 -7.97
C ARG A 179 -6.13 -15.66 -8.06
N PHE A 180 -6.32 -16.47 -7.04
CA PHE A 180 -6.10 -17.91 -7.09
C PHE A 180 -7.47 -18.60 -7.03
N PRO A 181 -7.91 -19.24 -8.13
CA PRO A 181 -9.23 -19.85 -8.19
C PRO A 181 -9.19 -21.39 -8.17
N PRO A 182 -9.06 -22.03 -6.99
CA PRO A 182 -9.18 -23.47 -6.88
C PRO A 182 -10.66 -23.89 -6.93
N GLU A 183 -10.93 -25.09 -7.42
CA GLU A 183 -12.23 -25.73 -7.21
C GLU A 183 -12.42 -26.01 -5.71
N PRO A 184 -13.60 -25.75 -5.13
CA PRO A 184 -13.83 -25.94 -3.69
C PRO A 184 -13.67 -27.40 -3.24
N ASN A 185 -14.01 -28.35 -4.12
CA ASN A 185 -13.89 -29.79 -3.88
C ASN A 185 -12.57 -30.38 -4.39
N GLY A 186 -11.74 -29.58 -5.08
CA GLY A 186 -10.51 -30.03 -5.72
C GLY A 186 -9.37 -30.23 -4.73
N ILE A 187 -8.53 -31.25 -4.96
CA ILE A 187 -7.35 -31.51 -4.13
C ILE A 187 -6.14 -30.77 -4.70
N LEU A 188 -5.53 -29.92 -3.88
CA LEU A 188 -4.31 -29.21 -4.24
C LEU A 188 -3.11 -30.15 -4.27
N HIS A 189 -2.56 -30.38 -5.47
CA HIS A 189 -1.25 -31.03 -5.67
C HIS A 189 -0.10 -30.02 -5.88
N ILE A 190 1.15 -30.51 -6.00
CA ILE A 190 2.37 -29.68 -6.14
C ILE A 190 2.33 -28.66 -7.29
N GLY A 191 1.68 -28.97 -8.42
CA GLY A 191 1.45 -27.99 -9.50
C GLY A 191 0.76 -26.70 -9.04
N HIS A 192 -0.14 -26.76 -8.05
CA HIS A 192 -0.78 -25.57 -7.47
C HIS A 192 0.17 -24.70 -6.69
N ALA A 193 1.28 -25.24 -6.16
CA ALA A 193 2.29 -24.45 -5.47
C ALA A 193 2.85 -23.35 -6.39
N LYS A 194 3.01 -23.63 -7.69
CA LYS A 194 3.42 -22.62 -8.68
C LYS A 194 2.34 -21.54 -8.85
N ALA A 195 1.08 -21.93 -9.00
CA ALA A 195 -0.03 -20.99 -9.15
C ALA A 195 -0.21 -20.10 -7.92
N ILE A 196 -0.11 -20.67 -6.71
CA ILE A 196 -0.16 -19.93 -5.44
C ILE A 196 0.98 -18.92 -5.37
N ASN A 197 2.23 -19.38 -5.57
CA ASN A 197 3.41 -18.51 -5.51
C ASN A 197 3.37 -17.38 -6.55
N ILE A 198 2.87 -17.63 -7.76
CA ILE A 198 2.71 -16.58 -8.77
C ILE A 198 1.62 -15.59 -8.36
N ASN A 199 0.42 -16.05 -8.03
CA ASN A 199 -0.71 -15.15 -7.78
C ASN A 199 -0.53 -14.33 -6.50
N PHE A 200 -0.21 -14.98 -5.38
CA PHE A 200 0.02 -14.30 -4.10
C PHE A 200 1.36 -13.55 -4.10
N GLY A 201 2.42 -14.18 -4.63
CA GLY A 201 3.73 -13.55 -4.67
C GLY A 201 3.78 -12.31 -5.57
N TYR A 202 3.07 -12.31 -6.70
CA TYR A 202 3.00 -11.12 -7.57
C TYR A 202 2.23 -9.97 -6.92
N ALA A 203 1.13 -10.25 -6.22
CA ALA A 203 0.41 -9.24 -5.46
C ALA A 203 1.29 -8.67 -4.33
N ALA A 204 1.89 -9.52 -3.50
CA ALA A 204 2.76 -9.11 -2.40
C ALA A 204 3.97 -8.30 -2.89
N ALA A 205 4.61 -8.72 -3.99
CA ALA A 205 5.75 -8.03 -4.57
C ALA A 205 5.43 -6.61 -5.08
N ASN A 206 4.17 -6.33 -5.42
CA ASN A 206 3.73 -5.08 -6.05
C ASN A 206 2.73 -4.28 -5.19
N GLY A 207 2.64 -4.56 -3.88
CA GLY A 207 1.72 -3.85 -2.97
C GLY A 207 0.24 -3.99 -3.35
N GLY A 208 -0.11 -5.14 -3.93
CA GLY A 208 -1.46 -5.49 -4.36
C GLY A 208 -2.13 -6.52 -3.46
N ILE A 209 -3.30 -6.98 -3.88
CA ILE A 209 -4.08 -8.01 -3.18
C ILE A 209 -4.34 -9.22 -4.08
N CYS A 210 -4.40 -10.40 -3.48
CA CYS A 210 -4.76 -11.64 -4.17
C CYS A 210 -6.03 -12.22 -3.57
N PHE A 211 -7.06 -12.41 -4.40
CA PHE A 211 -8.31 -13.04 -3.98
C PHE A 211 -8.18 -14.57 -4.03
N LEU A 212 -8.47 -15.26 -2.94
CA LEU A 212 -8.81 -16.68 -2.98
C LEU A 212 -10.28 -16.78 -3.41
N ARG A 213 -10.52 -17.16 -4.67
CA ARG A 213 -11.87 -17.18 -5.27
C ARG A 213 -12.21 -18.58 -5.70
N TYR A 214 -12.88 -19.34 -4.85
CA TYR A 214 -13.34 -20.69 -5.20
C TYR A 214 -14.08 -20.68 -6.55
N ASP A 215 -13.74 -21.64 -7.41
CA ASP A 215 -14.41 -21.84 -8.69
C ASP A 215 -15.59 -22.78 -8.49
N ASP A 216 -16.70 -22.22 -8.00
CA ASP A 216 -17.94 -22.90 -7.63
C ASP A 216 -19.01 -22.80 -8.73
N THR A 217 -18.61 -22.54 -9.98
CA THR A 217 -19.55 -22.42 -11.11
C THR A 217 -20.30 -23.72 -11.42
N ASN A 218 -19.74 -24.85 -10.98
CA ASN A 218 -20.37 -26.15 -11.13
C ASN A 218 -21.21 -26.45 -9.88
N PRO A 219 -22.54 -26.64 -10.02
CA PRO A 219 -23.38 -27.09 -8.91
C PRO A 219 -23.07 -28.57 -8.63
N GLU A 220 -21.98 -28.82 -7.90
CA GLU A 220 -21.70 -30.13 -7.32
C GLU A 220 -22.34 -30.23 -5.93
N LYS A 221 -22.80 -31.44 -5.59
CA LYS A 221 -23.63 -31.73 -4.42
C LYS A 221 -22.84 -31.76 -3.12
#